data_AF-A0A955IKM9-F1
#
_entry.id   AF-A0A955IKM9-F1
#
_cell.length_a   1.000
_cell.length_b   1.000
_cell.length_c   1.000
_cell.angle_alpha   90.00
_cell.angle_beta   90.00
_cell.angle_gamma   90.00
#
_symmetry.space_group_name_H-M   'P 1'
#
loop_
_entity.id
_entity.type
_entity.pdbx_description
1 polymer ?
#
loop_
_entity_poly.entity_id
_entity_poly.type
_entity_poly.pdbx_seq_one_letter_code
_entity_poly.pdbx_strand_id
1 'polypeptide(L)'
;MPDSTPTPVRAGVTRREFVKTTALVAGASTSLFAAGAVHAAGSGAVRVGLIGCGGRGTGAAFNALEASPDVQIVALADVFRDRLDDAREKLATQGERAAVRDERCFVGFDAYA
;
A
#
# COMPACT_ATOMS: atom_id res chain seq x y z
N MET A 1 -51.64 -45.61 -10.60
CA MET A 1 -50.61 -44.61 -10.29
C MET A 1 -51.21 -43.52 -9.38
N PRO A 2 -51.29 -43.72 -8.05
CA PRO A 2 -50.98 -42.68 -7.06
C PRO A 2 -49.51 -42.91 -6.63
N ASP A 3 -48.69 -41.96 -6.18
CA ASP A 3 -48.90 -40.87 -5.23
C ASP A 3 -47.70 -39.90 -5.36
N SER A 4 -47.94 -38.60 -5.27
CA SER A 4 -46.90 -37.56 -5.28
C SER A 4 -46.91 -36.85 -3.94
N THR A 5 -46.08 -37.31 -2.99
CA THR A 5 -45.82 -36.57 -1.76
C THR A 5 -44.84 -35.42 -2.03
N PRO A 6 -45.20 -34.14 -1.76
CA PRO A 6 -44.23 -33.06 -1.80
C PRO A 6 -43.30 -33.08 -0.57
N THR A 7 -42.00 -33.14 -0.81
CA THR A 7 -40.95 -33.09 0.22
C THR A 7 -40.91 -31.70 0.88
N PRO A 8 -40.75 -31.59 2.21
CA PRO A 8 -40.73 -30.29 2.87
C PRO A 8 -39.47 -29.49 2.50
N VAL A 9 -39.67 -28.29 1.96
CA VAL A 9 -38.58 -27.34 1.70
C VAL A 9 -38.06 -26.84 3.03
N ARG A 10 -36.80 -27.19 3.37
CA ARG A 10 -36.11 -26.70 4.57
C ARG A 10 -36.11 -25.16 4.58
N ALA A 11 -36.61 -24.58 5.66
CA ALA A 11 -36.52 -23.14 5.92
C ALA A 11 -35.05 -22.75 6.17
N GLY A 12 -34.33 -22.39 5.11
CA GLY A 12 -33.00 -21.80 5.19
C GLY A 12 -33.08 -20.31 5.53
N VAL A 13 -32.07 -19.82 6.26
CA VAL A 13 -31.90 -18.38 6.53
C VAL A 13 -31.96 -17.63 5.20
N THR A 14 -32.91 -16.71 5.08
CA THR A 14 -33.08 -15.95 3.85
C THR A 14 -32.04 -14.84 3.78
N ARG A 15 -31.64 -14.45 2.56
CA ARG A 15 -30.72 -13.31 2.33
C ARG A 15 -31.20 -12.04 3.02
N ARG A 16 -32.53 -11.84 3.13
CA ARG A 16 -33.14 -10.69 3.78
C ARG A 16 -32.93 -10.70 5.29
N GLU A 17 -33.03 -11.86 5.93
CA GLU A 17 -32.73 -12.01 7.36
C GLU A 17 -31.25 -11.79 7.64
N PHE A 18 -30.37 -12.25 6.75
CA PHE A 18 -28.95 -11.97 6.87
C PHE A 18 -28.62 -10.46 6.78
N VAL A 19 -29.20 -9.75 5.81
CA VAL A 19 -29.00 -8.29 5.65
C VAL A 19 -29.55 -7.50 6.83
N LYS A 20 -30.70 -7.89 7.39
CA LYS A 20 -31.24 -7.26 8.60
C LYS A 20 -30.33 -7.48 9.82
N THR A 21 -29.76 -8.69 9.94
CA THR A 21 -28.89 -9.05 11.04
C THR A 21 -27.55 -8.31 10.98
N THR A 22 -26.95 -8.16 9.79
CA THR A 22 -25.68 -7.41 9.63
C THR A 22 -25.84 -5.90 9.84
N ALA A 23 -26.99 -5.32 9.50
CA ALA A 23 -27.26 -3.90 9.72
C ALA A 23 -27.28 -3.49 11.20
N LEU A 24 -27.73 -4.37 12.10
CA LEU A 24 -27.79 -4.09 13.54
C LEU A 24 -26.41 -4.11 14.22
N VAL A 25 -25.46 -4.89 13.71
CA VAL A 25 -24.11 -5.00 14.28
C VAL A 25 -23.22 -3.81 13.88
N ALA A 26 -23.46 -3.21 12.71
CA ALA A 26 -22.71 -2.05 12.23
C ALA A 26 -23.02 -0.73 12.97
N GLY A 27 -24.13 -0.65 13.71
CA GLY A 27 -24.56 0.56 14.42
C GLY A 27 -23.87 0.82 15.76
N ALA A 28 -23.21 -0.19 16.35
CA ALA A 28 -22.61 -0.09 17.69
C ALA A 28 -21.13 0.36 17.68
N SER A 29 -20.51 0.54 16.50
CA SER A 29 -19.09 0.86 16.35
C SER A 29 -18.80 2.34 16.06
N THR A 30 -19.69 3.26 16.45
CA THR A 30 -19.48 4.70 16.24
C THR A 30 -18.52 5.33 17.26
N SER A 31 -18.18 4.64 18.35
CA SER A 31 -17.29 5.15 19.40
C SER A 31 -15.80 5.14 19.04
N LEU A 32 -15.38 4.43 17.99
CA LEU A 32 -13.97 4.42 17.56
C LEU A 32 -13.58 5.62 16.67
N PHE A 33 -14.54 6.35 16.11
CA PHE A 33 -14.27 7.52 15.25
C PHE A 33 -14.16 8.84 16.01
N ALA A 34 -14.41 8.83 17.32
CA ALA A 34 -14.25 9.99 18.20
C ALA A 34 -12.85 10.09 18.85
N ALA A 35 -11.97 9.12 18.60
CA ALA A 35 -10.54 9.31 18.82
C ALA A 35 -10.09 10.35 17.80
N GLY A 36 -9.79 11.55 18.29
CA GLY A 36 -9.66 12.77 17.51
C GLY A 36 -8.74 12.65 16.30
N ALA A 37 -8.77 13.66 15.45
CA ALA A 37 -7.79 13.85 14.40
C ALA A 37 -6.37 13.87 15.00
N VAL A 38 -5.79 12.69 15.20
CA VAL A 38 -4.41 12.48 15.63
C VAL A 38 -3.59 12.78 14.39
N HIS A 39 -3.41 14.08 14.12
CA HIS A 39 -2.37 14.51 13.20
C HIS A 39 -1.07 14.11 13.87
N ALA A 40 -0.58 12.91 13.50
CA ALA A 40 0.72 12.44 13.93
C ALA A 40 1.71 13.58 13.68
N ALA A 41 2.40 14.02 14.73
CA ALA A 41 3.49 14.99 14.65
C ALA A 41 4.73 14.35 13.99
N GLY A 42 4.53 13.71 12.82
CA GLY A 42 5.60 13.27 11.94
C GLY A 42 6.23 14.48 11.27
N SER A 43 7.50 14.34 10.86
CA SER A 43 8.33 15.41 10.30
C SER A 43 7.84 16.04 8.97
N GLY A 44 6.58 15.88 8.61
CA GLY A 44 6.01 16.22 7.29
C GLY A 44 6.46 15.29 6.17
N ALA A 45 7.70 14.80 6.23
CA ALA A 45 8.33 14.05 5.16
C ALA A 45 7.78 12.62 4.97
N VAL A 46 7.42 12.28 3.74
CA VAL A 46 7.07 10.93 3.30
C VAL A 46 8.33 10.26 2.75
N ARG A 47 8.82 9.24 3.47
CA ARG A 47 10.03 8.49 3.08
C ARG A 47 9.65 7.31 2.19
N VAL A 48 10.29 7.21 1.02
CA VAL A 48 10.00 6.21 0.00
C VAL A 48 11.27 5.39 -0.28
N GLY A 49 11.13 4.07 -0.27
CA GLY A 49 12.13 3.14 -0.81
C GLY A 49 11.71 2.69 -2.20
N LEU A 50 12.65 2.62 -3.15
CA LEU A 50 12.41 2.09 -4.49
C LEU A 50 13.00 0.68 -4.62
N ILE A 51 12.14 -0.30 -4.91
CA ILE A 51 12.55 -1.65 -5.31
C ILE A 51 12.29 -1.80 -6.81
N GLY A 52 13.32 -2.15 -7.58
CA GLY A 52 13.30 -2.19 -9.04
C GLY A 52 13.68 -0.83 -9.64
N CYS A 53 14.97 -0.63 -9.88
CA CYS A 53 15.61 0.56 -10.42
C CYS A 53 15.62 0.62 -11.96
N GLY A 54 14.78 -0.18 -12.62
CA GLY A 54 14.56 -0.08 -14.07
C GLY A 54 13.81 1.20 -14.47
N GLY A 55 13.72 1.48 -15.77
CA GLY A 55 13.15 2.74 -16.29
C GLY A 55 11.77 3.10 -15.74
N ARG A 56 10.92 2.10 -15.45
CA ARG A 56 9.60 2.35 -14.88
C ARG A 56 9.60 2.69 -13.40
N GLY A 57 10.42 2.00 -12.60
CA GLY A 57 10.56 2.26 -11.17
C GLY A 57 11.22 3.61 -10.91
N THR A 58 12.27 3.93 -11.65
CA THR A 58 12.92 5.26 -11.60
C THR A 58 11.93 6.36 -11.98
N GLY A 59 11.14 6.17 -13.05
CA GLY A 59 10.08 7.12 -13.40
C GLY A 59 8.97 7.24 -12.34
N ALA A 60 8.65 6.17 -11.62
CA ALA A 60 7.69 6.22 -10.52
C ALA A 60 8.25 7.00 -9.32
N ALA A 61 9.55 6.87 -9.02
CA ALA A 61 10.21 7.66 -8.00
C ALA A 61 10.21 9.16 -8.35
N PHE A 62 10.41 9.53 -9.62
CA PHE A 62 10.24 10.91 -10.07
C PHE A 62 8.81 11.42 -9.87
N ASN A 63 7.80 10.64 -10.28
CA ASN A 63 6.40 11.02 -10.06
C ASN A 63 6.09 11.24 -8.57
N ALA A 64 6.64 10.42 -7.69
CA ALA A 64 6.48 10.57 -6.24
C ALA A 64 7.12 11.88 -5.74
N LEU A 65 8.34 12.19 -6.20
CA LEU A 65 9.04 13.44 -5.86
C LEU A 65 8.35 14.69 -6.42
N GLU A 66 7.64 14.58 -7.55
CA GLU A 66 6.86 15.66 -8.15
C GLU A 66 5.54 15.89 -7.40
N ALA A 67 4.93 14.82 -6.88
CA ALA A 67 3.65 14.90 -6.18
C ALA A 67 3.68 15.77 -4.92
N SER A 68 4.82 15.85 -4.22
CA SER A 68 4.98 16.72 -3.05
C SER A 68 6.46 17.04 -2.74
N PRO A 69 6.78 18.27 -2.28
CA PRO A 69 8.11 18.60 -1.76
C PRO A 69 8.50 17.79 -0.53
N ASP A 70 7.53 17.22 0.19
CA ASP A 70 7.77 16.43 1.41
C ASP A 70 8.21 14.99 1.12
N VAL A 71 8.18 14.54 -0.15
CA VAL A 71 8.62 13.19 -0.51
C VAL A 71 10.14 13.12 -0.56
N GLN A 72 10.71 12.08 0.05
CA GLN A 72 12.13 11.78 0.03
C GLN A 72 12.38 10.33 -0.39
N ILE A 73 13.26 10.12 -1.38
CA ILE A 73 13.77 8.78 -1.70
C ILE A 73 14.90 8.47 -0.73
N VAL A 74 14.73 7.43 0.09
CA VAL A 74 15.66 7.13 1.18
C VAL A 74 16.44 5.84 0.97
N ALA A 75 16.00 4.95 0.09
CA ALA A 75 16.64 3.67 -0.18
C ALA A 75 16.36 3.21 -1.62
N LEU A 76 17.31 2.48 -2.20
CA LEU A 76 17.22 1.89 -3.53
C LEU A 76 17.57 0.40 -3.45
N ALA A 77 16.84 -0.42 -4.20
CA ALA A 77 17.09 -1.85 -4.29
C ALA A 77 16.86 -2.37 -5.71
N ASP A 78 17.79 -3.16 -6.24
CA ASP A 78 17.63 -3.89 -7.51
C ASP A 78 18.49 -5.16 -7.50
N VAL A 79 18.13 -6.15 -8.32
CA VAL A 79 18.97 -7.34 -8.52
C VAL A 79 20.23 -6.99 -9.33
N PHE A 80 20.15 -5.96 -10.17
CA PHE A 80 21.20 -5.55 -11.09
C PHE A 80 21.84 -4.21 -10.65
N ARG A 81 23.16 -4.23 -10.43
CA ARG A 81 23.92 -3.06 -9.93
C ARG A 81 23.89 -1.87 -10.88
N ASP A 82 24.08 -2.12 -12.17
CA ASP A 82 24.04 -1.11 -13.23
C ASP A 82 22.73 -0.30 -13.21
N ARG A 83 21.58 -0.98 -13.04
CA ARG A 83 20.28 -0.30 -12.95
C ARG A 83 20.14 0.54 -11.70
N LEU A 84 20.64 0.05 -10.57
CA LEU A 84 20.62 0.79 -9.32
C LEU A 84 21.46 2.06 -9.42
N ASP A 85 22.69 1.94 -9.93
CA ASP A 85 23.63 3.05 -10.05
C ASP A 85 23.08 4.11 -11.03
N ASP A 86 22.55 3.69 -12.19
CA ASP A 86 21.86 4.55 -13.16
C ASP A 86 20.68 5.31 -12.54
N ALA A 87 19.82 4.62 -11.77
CA ALA A 87 18.66 5.23 -11.14
C ALA A 87 19.08 6.23 -10.05
N ARG A 88 20.10 5.89 -9.26
CA ARG A 88 20.65 6.73 -8.21
C ARG A 88 21.23 8.02 -8.75
N GLU A 89 22.00 7.95 -9.83
CA GLU A 89 22.55 9.13 -10.50
C GLU A 89 21.43 10.05 -10.99
N LYS A 90 20.42 9.49 -11.67
CA LYS A 90 19.25 10.25 -12.16
C LYS A 90 18.49 10.90 -11.01
N LEU A 91 18.23 10.16 -9.93
CA LEU A 91 17.47 10.66 -8.78
C LEU A 91 18.25 11.73 -8.00
N ALA A 92 19.58 11.65 -7.92
CA ALA A 92 20.41 12.66 -7.27
C ALA A 92 20.25 14.06 -7.88
N THR A 93 19.80 14.18 -9.13
CA THR A 93 19.45 15.47 -9.75
C THR A 93 18.33 16.23 -9.03
N GLN A 94 17.54 15.54 -8.19
CA GLN A 94 16.46 16.13 -7.40
C GLN A 94 16.94 16.70 -6.05
N GLY A 95 18.26 16.75 -5.84
CA GLY A 95 18.90 17.30 -4.65
C GLY A 95 18.85 16.37 -3.44
N GLU A 96 19.04 16.94 -2.24
CA GLU A 96 19.16 16.21 -0.98
C GLU A 96 18.00 15.25 -0.69
N ARG A 97 16.78 15.56 -1.17
CA ARG A 97 15.59 14.71 -0.98
C ARG A 97 15.65 13.37 -1.72
N ALA A 98 16.61 13.18 -2.63
CA ALA A 98 16.78 11.93 -3.37
C ALA A 98 18.25 11.50 -3.50
N ALA A 99 19.17 12.16 -2.78
CA ALA A 99 20.57 11.79 -2.69
C ALA A 99 20.76 10.59 -1.76
N VAL A 100 20.47 9.39 -2.26
CA VAL A 100 20.59 8.14 -1.49
C VAL A 100 22.08 7.80 -1.31
N ARG A 101 22.49 7.45 -0.08
CA ARG A 101 23.87 7.04 0.25
C ARG A 101 24.09 5.56 -0.08
N ASP A 102 25.34 5.15 -0.26
CA ASP A 102 25.73 3.78 -0.64
C ASP A 102 25.18 2.73 0.34
N GLU A 103 25.16 3.04 1.63
CA GLU A 103 24.72 2.11 2.68
C GLU A 103 23.21 1.85 2.65
N ARG A 104 22.46 2.61 1.83
CA ARG A 104 21.02 2.44 1.60
C ARG A 104 20.72 1.97 0.17
N CYS A 105 21.73 1.44 -0.50
CA CYS A 105 21.64 0.85 -1.83
C CYS A 105 21.87 -0.66 -1.71
N PHE A 106 20.84 -1.44 -2.00
CA PHE A 106 20.85 -2.88 -1.82
C PHE A 106 20.85 -3.58 -3.18
N VAL A 107 21.79 -4.50 -3.40
CA VAL A 107 21.91 -5.22 -4.67
C VAL A 107 21.81 -6.73 -4.46
N GLY A 108 21.05 -7.40 -5.33
CA GLY A 108 20.93 -8.85 -5.37
C GLY A 108 19.52 -9.35 -5.05
N PHE A 109 19.35 -10.67 -4.98
CA PHE A 109 18.05 -11.29 -4.75
C PHE A 109 17.47 -11.02 -3.36
N ASP A 110 18.32 -10.70 -2.39
CA ASP A 110 17.93 -10.41 -1.00
C ASP A 110 17.79 -8.90 -0.73
N ALA A 111 17.82 -8.06 -1.78
CA ALA A 111 17.79 -6.60 -1.65
C ALA A 111 16.43 -6.02 -1.21
N TYR A 112 15.41 -6.85 -1.02
CA TYR A 112 14.06 -6.43 -0.61
C TYR A 112 13.82 -6.51 0.91
N ALA A 113 14.77 -7.08 1.66
CA ALA A 113 14.63 -7.40 3.09
C ALA A 113 15.13 -6.28 4.01
#